data_AF-A0A7Y2J9Z1-F1
#
_entry.id   AF-A0A7Y2J9Z1-F1
#
_cell.length_a   1.000
_cell.length_b   1.000
_cell.length_c   1.000
_cell.angle_alpha   90.00
_cell.angle_beta   90.00
_cell.angle_gamma   90.00
#
_symmetry.space_group_name_H-M   'P 1'
#
loop_
_entity.id
_entity.type
_entity.pdbx_description
1 polymer ?
#
loop_
_entity_poly.entity_id
_entity_poly.type
_entity_poly.pdbx_seq_one_letter_code
_entity_poly.pdbx_strand_id
1 'polypeptide(L)'
;MRALVISGGGSKGAFAGGVAQYLIEEEGRKYDMLLGTSTGSLLVPHLALEKIPKIYEIFTNVTPGDIFSVSPFVQRKRGNREFVSIDFVNSLWQFIKLKRTFGESKTLKRNIKKQF
;
A
#
# COMPACT_ATOMS: atom_id res chain seq x y z
N MET A 1 -8.10 -24.32 -14.18
CA MET A 1 -8.16 -23.52 -12.96
C MET A 1 -6.96 -22.60 -12.90
N ARG A 2 -7.14 -21.28 -12.81
CA ARG A 2 -6.07 -20.28 -12.74
C ARG A 2 -6.20 -19.46 -11.47
N ALA A 3 -5.08 -19.22 -10.79
CA ALA A 3 -5.02 -18.38 -9.61
C ALA A 3 -4.16 -17.13 -9.87
N LEU A 4 -4.63 -15.97 -9.43
CA LEU A 4 -3.83 -14.75 -9.33
C LEU A 4 -3.39 -14.59 -7.88
N VAL A 5 -2.09 -14.69 -7.63
CA VAL A 5 -1.50 -14.62 -6.28
C VAL A 5 -0.70 -13.34 -6.15
N ILE A 6 -1.09 -12.48 -5.20
CA ILE A 6 -0.50 -11.16 -5.01
C ILE A 6 0.23 -11.11 -3.67
N SER A 7 1.55 -10.92 -3.74
CA SER A 7 2.40 -10.70 -2.57
C SER A 7 2.12 -9.34 -1.91
N GLY A 8 2.42 -9.25 -0.63
CA GLY A 8 2.49 -7.98 0.09
C GLY A 8 3.64 -7.07 -0.33
N GLY A 9 3.60 -5.84 0.21
CA GLY A 9 4.59 -4.77 0.02
C GLY A 9 3.91 -3.48 -0.44
N GLY A 10 4.29 -2.34 0.14
CA GLY A 10 3.65 -1.04 -0.14
C GLY A 10 3.72 -0.65 -1.62
N SER A 11 4.92 -0.32 -2.11
CA SER A 11 5.14 0.03 -3.52
C SER A 11 4.86 -1.13 -4.47
N LYS A 12 5.09 -2.37 -4.02
CA LYS A 12 4.77 -3.59 -4.79
C LYS A 12 3.28 -3.78 -5.00
N GLY A 13 2.43 -3.32 -4.07
CA GLY A 13 0.98 -3.39 -4.18
C GLY A 13 0.44 -2.54 -5.32
N ALA A 14 0.94 -1.30 -5.48
CA ALA A 14 0.54 -0.45 -6.60
C ALA A 14 0.95 -1.06 -7.95
N PHE A 15 2.19 -1.57 -8.05
CA PHE A 15 2.66 -2.29 -9.23
C PHE A 15 1.81 -3.52 -9.54
N ALA A 16 1.53 -4.35 -8.53
CA ALA A 16 0.73 -5.56 -8.68
C ALA A 16 -0.72 -5.26 -9.11
N GLY A 17 -1.31 -4.16 -8.63
CA GLY A 17 -2.62 -3.69 -9.08
C GLY A 17 -2.64 -3.38 -10.57
N GLY A 18 -1.62 -2.67 -11.08
CA GLY A 18 -1.49 -2.40 -12.52
C GLY A 18 -1.25 -3.66 -13.37
N VAL A 19 -0.44 -4.60 -12.88
CA VAL A 19 -0.26 -5.90 -13.56
C VAL A 19 -1.56 -6.69 -13.59
N ALA A 20 -2.30 -6.73 -12.46
CA ALA A 20 -3.59 -7.41 -12.40
C ALA A 20 -4.60 -6.79 -13.36
N GLN A 21 -4.67 -5.46 -13.42
CA GLN A 21 -5.50 -4.72 -14.38
C GLN A 21 -5.18 -5.13 -15.81
N TYR A 22 -3.92 -5.03 -16.22
CA TYR A 22 -3.50 -5.38 -17.58
C TYR A 22 -3.84 -6.83 -17.94
N LEU A 23 -3.58 -7.77 -17.02
CA LEU A 23 -3.85 -9.19 -17.27
C LEU A 23 -5.33 -9.50 -17.43
N ILE A 24 -6.21 -8.76 -16.75
CA ILE A 24 -7.67 -8.98 -16.79
C ILE A 24 -8.31 -8.24 -17.95
N GLU A 25 -8.02 -6.94 -18.10
CA GLU A 25 -8.69 -6.05 -19.05
C GLU A 25 -8.09 -6.16 -20.46
N GLU A 26 -6.76 -6.13 -20.59
CA GLU A 26 -6.08 -6.13 -21.90
C GLU A 26 -5.84 -7.55 -22.42
N GLU A 27 -5.35 -8.44 -21.56
CA GLU A 27 -5.04 -9.83 -21.92
C GLU A 27 -6.25 -10.77 -21.79
N GLY A 28 -7.39 -10.28 -21.30
CA GLY A 28 -8.63 -11.05 -21.17
C GLY A 28 -8.53 -12.29 -20.27
N ARG A 29 -7.56 -12.33 -19.34
CA ARG A 29 -7.33 -13.53 -18.51
C ARG A 29 -8.38 -13.62 -17.41
N LYS A 30 -9.03 -14.78 -17.36
CA LYS A 30 -9.95 -15.15 -16.29
C LYS A 30 -9.22 -15.95 -15.21
N TYR A 31 -9.48 -15.62 -13.96
CA TYR A 31 -8.93 -16.29 -12.79
C TYR A 31 -10.05 -16.84 -11.93
N ASP A 32 -9.93 -18.10 -11.53
CA ASP A 32 -10.88 -18.79 -10.67
C ASP A 32 -10.60 -18.53 -9.19
N MET A 33 -9.37 -18.12 -8.86
CA MET A 33 -8.94 -17.84 -7.50
C MET A 33 -8.14 -16.54 -7.44
N LEU A 34 -8.43 -15.72 -6.45
CA LEU A 34 -7.69 -14.50 -6.15
C LEU A 34 -7.16 -14.61 -4.72
N LEU A 35 -5.83 -14.57 -4.56
CA LEU A 35 -5.17 -14.70 -3.27
C LEU A 35 -4.25 -13.51 -3.04
N GLY A 36 -4.23 -12.99 -1.82
CA GLY A 36 -3.47 -11.80 -1.47
C GLY A 36 -2.92 -11.88 -0.06
N THR A 37 -1.69 -11.40 0.14
CA THR A 37 -1.07 -11.31 1.47
C THR A 37 -0.71 -9.86 1.80
N SER A 38 -0.96 -9.43 3.03
CA SER A 38 -0.67 -8.05 3.48
C SER A 38 -1.27 -7.01 2.50
N THR A 39 -0.50 -6.08 1.94
CA THR A 39 -1.02 -5.12 0.93
C THR A 39 -1.75 -5.80 -0.24
N GLY A 40 -1.31 -7.00 -0.65
CA GLY A 40 -1.98 -7.79 -1.68
C GLY A 40 -3.40 -8.21 -1.31
N SER A 41 -3.69 -8.42 -0.02
CA SER A 41 -5.04 -8.78 0.43
C SER A 41 -6.02 -7.63 0.33
N LEU A 42 -5.54 -6.38 0.25
CA LEU A 42 -6.40 -5.22 0.01
C LEU A 42 -6.89 -5.18 -1.45
N LEU A 43 -6.09 -5.66 -2.41
CA LEU A 43 -6.45 -5.67 -3.83
C LEU A 43 -7.55 -6.70 -4.13
N VAL A 44 -7.50 -7.86 -3.48
CA VAL A 44 -8.33 -9.03 -3.80
C VAL A 44 -9.84 -8.74 -3.79
N PRO A 45 -10.44 -8.09 -2.76
CA PRO A 45 -11.88 -7.83 -2.73
C PRO A 45 -12.36 -7.00 -3.93
N HIS A 46 -11.60 -5.97 -4.31
CA HIS A 46 -11.97 -5.12 -5.44
C HIS A 46 -11.72 -5.83 -6.78
N LEU A 47 -10.68 -6.65 -6.90
CA LEU A 47 -10.46 -7.46 -8.10
C LEU A 47 -11.58 -8.49 -8.29
N ALA A 48 -12.03 -9.12 -7.21
CA ALA A 48 -13.14 -10.09 -7.24
C ALA A 48 -14.47 -9.46 -7.66
N LEU A 49 -14.66 -8.16 -7.37
CA LEU A 49 -15.83 -7.38 -7.74
C LEU A 49 -15.66 -6.61 -9.06
N GLU A 50 -14.58 -6.86 -9.80
CA GLU A 50 -14.23 -6.15 -11.04
C GLU A 50 -14.14 -4.61 -10.88
N LYS A 51 -13.84 -4.14 -9.65
CA LYS A 51 -13.67 -2.71 -9.32
C LYS A 51 -12.24 -2.23 -9.55
N ILE A 52 -11.67 -2.57 -10.71
CA ILE A 52 -10.29 -2.22 -11.07
C ILE A 52 -10.03 -0.70 -11.07
N PRO A 53 -10.93 0.16 -11.57
CA PRO A 53 -10.75 1.62 -11.48
C PRO A 53 -10.59 2.12 -10.05
N LYS A 54 -11.27 1.49 -9.09
CA LYS A 54 -11.18 1.86 -7.67
C LYS A 54 -9.81 1.51 -7.09
N ILE A 55 -9.26 0.36 -7.48
CA ILE A 55 -7.90 -0.04 -7.13
C ILE A 55 -6.91 1.00 -7.64
N TYR A 56 -7.01 1.34 -8.92
CA TYR A 56 -6.13 2.32 -9.56
C TYR A 56 -6.15 3.65 -8.80
N GLU A 57 -7.34 4.18 -8.51
CA GLU A 57 -7.51 5.42 -7.76
C GLU A 57 -6.83 5.36 -6.38
N ILE A 58 -7.09 4.31 -5.59
CA ILE A 58 -6.55 4.18 -4.23
C ILE A 58 -5.01 4.09 -4.24
N PHE A 59 -4.45 3.25 -5.10
CA PHE A 59 -3.02 2.93 -5.07
C PHE A 59 -2.15 3.99 -5.75
N THR A 60 -2.71 4.84 -6.62
CA THR A 60 -1.98 5.95 -7.25
C THR A 60 -2.06 7.27 -6.49
N ASN A 61 -3.01 7.41 -5.56
CA ASN A 61 -3.23 8.65 -4.81
C ASN A 61 -2.90 8.56 -3.32
N VAL A 62 -2.30 7.46 -2.84
CA VAL A 62 -1.93 7.32 -1.43
C VAL A 62 -0.73 8.22 -1.10
N THR A 63 -0.85 9.02 -0.05
CA THR A 63 0.24 9.87 0.44
C THR A 63 0.80 9.35 1.77
N PRO A 64 2.00 9.79 2.20
CA PRO A 64 2.52 9.45 3.52
C PRO A 64 1.57 9.83 4.67
N GLY A 65 0.81 10.92 4.51
CA GLY A 65 -0.18 11.36 5.49
C GLY A 65 -1.36 10.40 5.65
N ASP A 66 -1.73 9.70 4.57
CA ASP A 66 -2.76 8.66 4.60
C ASP A 66 -2.30 7.39 5.32
N ILE A 67 -0.98 7.21 5.46
CA ILE A 67 -0.38 6.02 6.07
C ILE A 67 -0.03 6.29 7.54
N PHE A 68 0.71 7.35 7.81
CA PHE A 68 1.31 7.61 9.12
C PHE A 68 0.60 8.76 9.85
N SER A 69 0.16 8.51 11.09
CA SER A 69 -0.21 9.57 12.03
C SER A 69 1.02 10.17 12.72
N VAL A 70 2.11 9.41 12.81
CA VAL A 70 3.46 9.88 13.17
C VAL A 70 4.44 9.17 12.25
N SER A 71 5.07 9.90 11.33
CA SER A 71 5.99 9.31 10.35
C SER A 71 7.35 9.03 11.00
N PRO A 72 7.90 7.79 10.89
CA PRO A 72 9.29 7.51 11.27
C PRO A 72 10.28 7.89 10.16
N PHE A 73 9.77 8.41 9.04
CA PHE A 73 10.53 8.64 7.82
C PHE A 73 10.51 10.12 7.44
N VAL A 74 11.65 10.60 6.97
CA VAL A 74 11.81 11.91 6.34
C VAL A 74 12.30 11.71 4.92
N GLN A 75 11.68 12.40 3.98
CA GLN A 75 12.11 12.42 2.58
C GLN A 75 13.17 13.49 2.42
N ARG A 76 14.28 13.13 1.79
CA ARG A 76 15.42 13.99 1.52
C ARG A 76 15.72 13.95 0.03
N LYS A 77 16.23 15.07 -0.49
CA LYS A 77 16.65 15.19 -1.89
C LYS A 77 18.13 15.56 -1.94
N ARG A 78 18.89 14.85 -2.77
CA ARG A 78 20.30 15.17 -3.06
C ARG A 78 20.50 15.13 -4.57
N GLY A 79 20.63 16.31 -5.16
CA GLY A 79 20.61 16.47 -6.63
C GLY A 79 19.29 15.94 -7.21
N ASN A 80 19.40 15.01 -8.15
CA ASN A 80 18.24 14.39 -8.82
C ASN A 80 17.78 13.07 -8.15
N ARG A 81 18.30 12.72 -6.98
CA ARG A 81 17.89 11.51 -6.25
C ARG A 81 17.11 11.88 -4.99
N GLU A 82 15.98 11.23 -4.83
CA GLU A 82 15.21 11.22 -3.59
C GLU A 82 15.59 9.99 -2.77
N PHE A 83 15.70 10.16 -1.47
CA PHE A 83 15.98 9.08 -0.54
C PHE A 83 15.18 9.29 0.74
N VAL A 84 14.87 8.18 1.39
CA VAL A 84 14.17 8.17 2.67
C VAL A 84 15.18 7.92 3.77
N SER A 85 15.21 8.80 4.77
CA SER A 85 15.97 8.59 6.00
C SER A 85 15.04 8.46 7.20
N ILE A 86 15.57 7.98 8.32
CA ILE A 86 14.81 7.89 9.57
C ILE A 86 14.68 9.29 10.20
N ASP A 87 13.49 9.61 10.67
CA ASP A 87 13.25 10.74 11.57
C ASP A 87 13.53 10.30 13.01
N PHE A 88 14.73 10.60 13.49
CA PHE A 88 15.16 10.23 14.84
C PHE A 88 14.41 10.98 15.93
N VAL A 89 13.91 12.19 15.69
CA VAL A 89 13.16 12.96 16.68
C VAL A 89 11.81 12.29 16.93
N ASN A 90 11.08 12.01 15.86
CA ASN A 90 9.79 11.32 15.95
C ASN A 90 9.95 9.89 16.48
N SER A 91 10.97 9.16 16.03
CA SER A 91 11.25 7.80 16.49
C SER A 91 11.61 7.75 17.98
N LEU A 92 12.48 8.65 18.45
CA LEU A 92 12.85 8.74 19.87
C LEU A 92 11.64 9.13 20.73
N TRP A 93 10.85 10.10 20.27
CA TRP A 93 9.63 10.51 20.95
C TRP A 93 8.62 9.37 21.11
N GLN A 94 8.51 8.49 20.11
CA GLN A 94 7.68 7.29 20.18
C GLN A 94 8.15 6.34 21.29
N PHE A 95 9.46 6.12 21.42
CA PHE A 95 10.01 5.29 22.50
C PHE A 95 9.86 5.91 23.88
N ILE A 96 10.05 7.23 24.01
CA ILE A 96 9.77 7.98 25.26
C ILE A 96 8.31 7.78 25.68
N LYS A 97 7.39 7.76 24.72
CA LYS A 97 5.96 7.46 24.93
C LYS A 97 5.66 5.97 25.11
N LEU A 98 6.67 5.11 25.31
CA LEU A 98 6.57 3.66 25.47
C LEU A 98 5.81 2.97 24.31
N LYS A 99 5.88 3.53 23.10
CA LYS A 99 5.34 2.90 21.90
C LYS A 99 6.31 1.83 21.39
N ARG A 100 5.75 0.74 20.84
CA ARG A 100 6.53 -0.41 20.31
C ARG A 100 7.03 -0.21 18.88
N THR A 101 6.72 0.92 18.26
CA THR A 101 6.96 1.16 16.82
C THR A 101 7.63 2.51 16.59
N PHE A 102 8.54 2.58 15.62
CA PHE A 102 9.26 3.81 15.25
C PHE A 102 8.33 4.94 14.81
N GLY A 103 7.16 4.61 14.29
CA GLY A 103 6.11 5.56 13.93
C GLY A 103 4.73 4.99 14.26
N GLU A 104 3.68 5.74 13.93
CA GLU A 104 2.30 5.33 14.20
C GLU A 104 1.47 5.41 12.91
N SER A 105 0.65 4.38 12.65
CA SER A 105 -0.11 4.23 11.40
C SER A 105 -1.63 4.21 11.63
N LYS A 106 -2.13 5.04 12.56
CA LYS A 106 -3.59 5.15 12.79
C LYS A 106 -4.32 5.66 11.56
N THR A 107 -3.68 6.53 10.77
CA THR A 107 -4.27 7.03 9.52
C THR A 107 -4.46 5.91 8.51
N LEU A 108 -3.49 5.00 8.37
CA LEU A 108 -3.63 3.83 7.48
C LEU A 108 -4.86 3.00 7.83
N LYS A 109 -5.07 2.69 9.11
CA LYS A 109 -6.25 1.92 9.56
C LYS A 109 -7.55 2.64 9.18
N ARG A 110 -7.61 3.96 9.35
CA ARG A 110 -8.77 4.78 8.96
C ARG A 110 -8.97 4.79 7.46
N ASN A 111 -7.89 4.91 6.68
CA ASN A 111 -7.96 4.91 5.23
C ASN A 111 -8.45 3.56 4.69
N ILE A 112 -7.92 2.44 5.20
CA ILE A 112 -8.38 1.10 4.84
C ILE A 112 -9.89 0.96 5.08
N LYS A 113 -10.38 1.32 6.27
CA LYS A 113 -11.82 1.27 6.62
C LYS A 113 -12.72 2.11 5.70
N LYS A 114 -12.18 3.15 5.06
CA LYS A 114 -12.93 4.03 4.17
C LYS A 114 -12.98 3.50 2.73
N GLN A 115 -11.92 2.79 2.31
CA GLN A 115 -11.68 2.45 0.91
C GLN A 115 -11.94 0.97 0.58
N PHE A 116 -11.93 0.07 1.58
CA PHE A 116 -12.12 -1.37 1.46
C PHE A 116 -13.15 -1.86 2.48
#